data_AF-A0A6N7Y4Q5-F1
#
_entry.id   AF-A0A6N7Y4Q5-F1
#
_cell.length_a   1.000
_cell.length_b   1.000
_cell.length_c   1.000
_cell.angle_alpha   90.00
_cell.angle_beta   90.00
_cell.angle_gamma   90.00
#
_symmetry.space_group_name_H-M   'P 1'
#
loop_
_entity.id
_entity.type
_entity.pdbx_description
1 polymer ?
#
loop_
_entity_poly.entity_id
_entity_poly.type
_entity_poly.pdbx_seq_one_letter_code
_entity_poly.pdbx_strand_id
1 'polypeptide(L)'
;MVMNMRMLKVAFIDDGINENDISYKRGHKFFHYIVKEDSVIESNDKIVNSESHGTLCASVFVKYAPDCNIYDINISPNEKDSINVRNVNIALQWCVGNDIHLISMSLGILSMIDISELRNIIDTINLKGIILVASCSNTNKVTYPASLDNVLGVRYDSQYSLKNGEYYFFNSAFDGIDITTSLPVDHPLQYLENQNIKMTNSFAVPYIASRVCHYLMQGMDMIEIRKELIKRSKHIDCRGYYEFLKEIIPKSCETLMNDIPIIGIVVNRKLKDSIQHDLKELFREEGYLCALLDDKNDISKIEFSREWENQYNISTDEMISLIINSNIIDVLLVVITVEEFEKYIEKKLFDMYLVPHQLSMSNDSKIIDYTATYDVKVIFSKIIKMFDW
;
A
#
# COMPACT_ATOMS: atom_id res chain seq x y z
N MET A 1 29.60 -7.61 -31.00
CA MET A 1 28.85 -6.34 -31.10
C MET A 1 28.70 -5.85 -29.67
N VAL A 2 29.48 -4.84 -29.28
CA VAL A 2 29.42 -4.28 -27.93
C VAL A 2 28.09 -3.53 -27.83
N MET A 3 27.10 -4.11 -27.14
CA MET A 3 25.90 -3.36 -26.78
C MET A 3 26.37 -2.17 -25.94
N ASN A 4 26.11 -0.97 -26.43
CA ASN A 4 26.35 0.26 -25.70
C ASN A 4 25.40 0.22 -24.49
N MET A 5 25.83 -0.37 -23.37
CA MET A 5 25.02 -0.46 -22.16
C MET A 5 24.84 0.95 -21.63
N ARG A 6 23.69 1.55 -21.95
CA ARG A 6 23.25 2.80 -21.31
C ARG A 6 23.20 2.51 -19.81
N MET A 7 24.02 3.19 -19.03
CA MET A 7 23.98 3.07 -17.57
C MET A 7 22.57 3.38 -17.09
N LEU A 8 21.97 2.45 -16.34
CA LEU A 8 20.63 2.64 -15.79
C LEU A 8 20.61 3.85 -14.87
N LYS A 9 19.49 4.57 -14.90
CA LYS A 9 19.20 5.68 -13.99
C LYS A 9 18.21 5.21 -12.94
N VAL A 10 18.63 5.23 -11.68
CA VAL A 10 17.85 4.79 -10.53
C VAL A 10 17.64 5.99 -9.61
N ALA A 11 16.40 6.37 -9.35
CA ALA A 11 16.08 7.45 -8.42
C ALA A 11 15.81 6.89 -7.02
N PHE A 12 16.34 7.59 -6.01
CA PHE A 12 15.98 7.44 -4.61
C PHE A 12 15.21 8.69 -4.21
N ILE A 13 13.95 8.51 -3.80
CA ILE A 13 13.13 9.60 -3.28
C ILE A 13 13.06 9.38 -1.76
N ASP A 14 13.83 10.17 -1.00
CA ASP A 14 14.04 9.96 0.44
C ASP A 14 14.50 11.27 1.13
N ASP A 15 15.13 11.17 2.32
CA ASP A 15 15.69 12.28 3.10
C ASP A 15 17.11 12.73 2.69
N GLY A 16 17.63 12.19 1.57
CA GLY A 16 18.96 12.46 1.04
C GLY A 16 19.97 11.34 1.28
N ILE A 17 21.03 11.33 0.49
CA ILE A 17 22.10 10.33 0.54
C ILE A 17 23.45 11.02 0.79
N ASN A 18 24.09 10.71 1.92
CA ASN A 18 25.51 10.97 2.09
C ASN A 18 26.30 9.83 1.44
N GLU A 19 26.69 10.03 0.18
CA GLU A 19 27.44 9.01 -0.54
C GLU A 19 28.71 8.60 0.20
N ASN A 20 29.40 9.50 0.93
CA ASN A 20 30.69 9.21 1.59
C ASN A 20 30.62 8.13 2.67
N ASP A 21 29.44 7.89 3.23
CA ASP A 21 29.22 6.89 4.27
C ASP A 21 28.88 5.50 3.69
N ILE A 22 28.77 5.39 2.36
CA ILE A 22 28.50 4.12 1.67
C ILE A 22 29.80 3.37 1.40
N SER A 23 29.99 2.24 2.09
CA SER A 23 31.20 1.41 2.00
C SER A 23 31.43 0.73 0.64
N TYR A 24 30.38 0.52 -0.16
CA TYR A 24 30.41 -0.32 -1.38
C TYR A 24 30.19 0.45 -2.69
N LYS A 25 30.75 1.66 -2.85
CA LYS A 25 30.42 2.56 -3.98
C LYS A 25 30.53 2.00 -5.40
N ARG A 26 31.25 0.89 -5.63
CA ARG A 26 31.49 0.24 -6.95
C ARG A 26 31.52 1.24 -8.11
N GLY A 27 31.05 0.92 -9.32
CA GLY A 27 31.01 1.88 -10.44
C GLY A 27 29.83 2.86 -10.37
N HIS A 28 29.13 2.96 -9.22
CA HIS A 28 27.97 3.83 -9.09
C HIS A 28 28.36 5.30 -9.12
N LYS A 29 27.51 6.10 -9.77
CA LYS A 29 27.64 7.56 -9.80
C LYS A 29 26.45 8.19 -9.13
N PHE A 30 26.68 9.07 -8.17
CA PHE A 30 25.62 9.78 -7.46
C PHE A 30 25.42 11.17 -8.05
N PHE A 31 24.15 11.56 -8.17
CA PHE A 31 23.70 12.88 -8.57
C PHE A 31 22.68 13.33 -7.53
N HIS A 32 22.94 14.47 -6.88
CA HIS A 32 22.16 14.91 -5.73
C HIS A 32 21.22 16.05 -6.11
N TYR A 33 19.97 15.93 -5.69
CA TYR A 33 18.89 16.86 -5.95
C TYR A 33 18.06 17.08 -4.68
N ILE A 34 17.35 18.19 -4.65
CA ILE A 34 16.47 18.59 -3.55
C ILE A 34 15.18 19.18 -4.11
N VAL A 35 14.05 18.85 -3.49
CA VAL A 35 12.76 19.51 -3.76
C VAL A 35 12.73 20.83 -2.99
N LYS A 36 12.66 21.94 -3.72
CA LYS A 36 12.54 23.29 -3.17
C LYS A 36 11.61 24.14 -4.02
N GLU A 37 10.70 24.87 -3.38
CA GLU A 37 9.81 25.84 -4.04
C GLU A 37 9.14 25.27 -5.30
N ASP A 38 8.52 24.09 -5.16
CA ASP A 38 7.81 23.39 -6.23
C ASP A 38 8.67 22.87 -7.40
N SER A 39 9.98 22.77 -7.22
CA SER A 39 10.90 22.29 -8.25
C SER A 39 11.95 21.34 -7.67
N VAL A 40 12.52 20.50 -8.54
CA VAL A 40 13.70 19.69 -8.21
C VAL A 40 14.92 20.41 -8.77
N ILE A 41 15.86 20.78 -7.88
CA ILE A 41 17.10 21.47 -8.25
C ILE A 41 18.31 20.62 -7.85
N GLU A 42 19.40 20.74 -8.59
CA GLU A 42 20.66 20.09 -8.24
C GLU A 42 21.19 20.66 -6.91
N SER A 43 21.55 19.77 -5.99
CA SER A 43 22.09 20.14 -4.68
C SER A 43 23.61 19.97 -4.67
N ASN A 44 24.32 21.07 -4.39
CA ASN A 44 25.75 21.04 -4.09
C ASN A 44 26.02 20.80 -2.59
N ASP A 45 24.99 20.91 -1.75
CA ASP A 45 25.09 20.73 -0.32
C ASP A 45 25.05 19.24 0.02
N LYS A 46 26.21 18.70 0.41
CA LYS A 46 26.37 17.32 0.88
C LYS A 46 26.06 17.16 2.38
N ILE A 47 25.44 18.15 3.01
CA ILE A 47 25.14 18.12 4.45
C ILE A 47 23.88 17.30 4.66
N VAL A 48 24.01 15.99 4.43
CA VAL A 48 23.06 14.97 4.85
C VAL A 48 23.66 14.32 6.09
N ASN A 49 22.85 14.14 7.14
CA ASN A 49 23.33 13.52 8.36
C ASN A 49 23.89 12.11 8.06
N SER A 50 25.03 11.79 8.67
CA SER A 50 25.53 10.43 8.67
C SER A 50 24.48 9.53 9.31
N GLU A 51 24.15 8.42 8.67
CA GLU A 51 23.02 7.53 9.03
C GLU A 51 21.62 8.06 8.69
N SER A 52 21.47 9.03 7.76
CA SER A 52 20.16 9.37 7.22
C SER A 52 19.45 8.13 6.65
N HIS A 53 18.13 8.16 6.63
CA HIS A 53 17.34 7.02 6.19
C HIS A 53 17.65 6.65 4.73
N GLY A 54 17.78 7.65 3.85
CA GLY A 54 18.20 7.49 2.46
C GLY A 54 19.61 6.93 2.33
N THR A 55 20.57 7.33 3.18
CA THR A 55 21.93 6.78 3.19
C THR A 55 21.94 5.28 3.53
N LEU A 56 21.15 4.87 4.53
CA LEU A 56 21.00 3.46 4.90
C LEU A 56 20.33 2.65 3.77
N CYS A 57 19.29 3.20 3.15
CA CYS A 57 18.61 2.56 2.02
C CYS A 57 19.55 2.41 0.81
N ALA A 58 20.26 3.47 0.44
CA ALA A 58 21.24 3.45 -0.64
C ALA A 58 22.37 2.45 -0.38
N SER A 59 22.83 2.33 0.88
CA SER A 59 23.84 1.34 1.27
C SER A 59 23.40 -0.09 0.98
N VAL A 60 22.15 -0.44 1.32
CA VAL A 60 21.57 -1.75 1.00
C VAL A 60 21.53 -1.97 -0.51
N PHE A 61 21.01 -1.00 -1.28
CA PHE A 61 20.90 -1.13 -2.73
C PHE A 61 22.26 -1.32 -3.40
N VAL A 62 23.22 -0.44 -3.11
CA VAL A 62 24.56 -0.41 -3.73
C VAL A 62 25.34 -1.70 -3.47
N LYS A 63 25.13 -2.35 -2.33
CA LYS A 63 25.79 -3.64 -2.06
C LYS A 63 25.37 -4.73 -3.05
N TYR A 64 24.09 -4.74 -3.45
CA TYR A 64 23.49 -5.82 -4.23
C TYR A 64 23.17 -5.45 -5.67
N ALA A 65 23.20 -4.17 -6.04
CA ALA A 65 22.89 -3.70 -7.38
C ALA A 65 24.13 -3.81 -8.30
N PRO A 66 23.91 -3.95 -9.61
CA PRO A 66 24.95 -3.71 -10.60
C PRO A 66 25.20 -2.20 -10.77
N ASP A 67 26.34 -1.83 -11.35
CA ASP A 67 26.75 -0.43 -11.52
C ASP A 67 25.69 0.39 -12.28
N CYS A 68 25.29 1.52 -11.69
CA CYS A 68 24.26 2.40 -12.25
C CYS A 68 24.45 3.86 -11.82
N ASN A 69 23.73 4.78 -12.46
CA ASN A 69 23.60 6.16 -11.99
C ASN A 69 22.49 6.25 -10.94
N ILE A 70 22.81 6.77 -9.76
CA ILE A 70 21.91 6.97 -8.64
C ILE A 70 21.55 8.46 -8.57
N TYR A 71 20.26 8.75 -8.65
CA TYR A 71 19.69 10.09 -8.56
C TYR A 71 19.03 10.23 -7.19
N ASP A 72 19.73 10.87 -6.27
CA ASP A 72 19.25 11.18 -4.92
C ASP A 72 18.34 12.41 -4.98
N ILE A 73 17.05 12.26 -4.69
CA ILE A 73 16.07 13.33 -4.67
C ILE A 73 15.57 13.50 -3.24
N ASN A 74 16.16 14.47 -2.52
CA ASN A 74 15.78 14.79 -1.16
C ASN A 74 14.42 15.53 -1.15
N ILE A 75 13.41 14.93 -0.55
CA ILE A 75 12.07 15.52 -0.42
C ILE A 75 11.76 16.07 0.98
N SER A 76 12.67 15.86 1.93
CA SER A 76 12.54 16.26 3.33
C SER A 76 13.84 16.90 3.83
N PRO A 77 14.23 18.06 3.28
CA PRO A 77 15.53 18.66 3.58
C PRO A 77 15.67 19.20 5.00
N ASN A 78 14.56 19.36 5.74
CA ASN A 78 14.58 19.64 7.16
C ASN A 78 14.03 18.43 7.92
N GLU A 79 14.78 17.90 8.90
CA GLU A 79 14.38 16.74 9.72
C GLU A 79 13.06 16.92 10.50
N LYS A 80 12.54 18.15 10.58
CA LYS A 80 11.30 18.49 11.28
C LYS A 80 10.06 18.46 10.38
N ASP A 81 10.23 18.39 9.07
CA ASP A 81 9.11 18.43 8.14
C ASP A 81 8.54 17.02 7.98
N SER A 82 7.23 16.88 8.17
CA SER A 82 6.52 15.66 7.78
C SER A 82 6.59 15.49 6.27
N ILE A 83 6.65 14.25 5.78
CA ILE A 83 6.65 13.96 4.34
C ILE A 83 5.44 14.64 3.69
N ASN A 84 5.73 15.59 2.81
CA ASN A 84 4.71 16.33 2.08
C ASN A 84 4.36 15.60 0.78
N VAL A 85 3.10 15.21 0.61
CA VAL A 85 2.56 14.57 -0.61
C VAL A 85 2.92 15.37 -1.87
N ARG A 86 2.90 16.70 -1.78
CA ARG A 86 3.27 17.60 -2.88
C ARG A 86 4.72 17.38 -3.31
N ASN A 87 5.65 17.26 -2.36
CA ASN A 87 7.06 17.03 -2.67
C ASN A 87 7.27 15.67 -3.33
N VAL A 88 6.52 14.65 -2.89
CA VAL A 88 6.52 13.32 -3.53
C VAL A 88 6.05 13.44 -4.99
N ASN A 89 4.94 14.14 -5.25
CA ASN A 89 4.44 14.35 -6.61
C ASN A 89 5.43 15.10 -7.50
N ILE A 90 6.07 16.15 -6.98
CA ILE A 90 7.12 16.91 -7.71
C ILE A 90 8.31 16.00 -8.07
N ALA A 91 8.79 15.18 -7.13
CA ALA A 91 9.89 14.25 -7.36
C ALA A 91 9.54 13.18 -8.40
N LEU A 92 8.32 12.63 -8.34
CA LEU A 92 7.83 11.65 -9.32
C LEU A 92 7.70 12.26 -10.72
N GLN A 93 7.16 13.48 -10.83
CA GLN A 93 7.10 14.22 -12.10
C GLN A 93 8.49 14.48 -12.68
N TRP A 94 9.46 14.82 -11.84
CA TRP A 94 10.83 14.99 -12.26
C TRP A 94 11.43 13.69 -12.79
N CYS A 95 11.18 12.55 -12.13
CA CYS A 95 11.64 11.24 -12.59
C CYS A 95 11.11 10.91 -14.00
N VAL A 96 9.83 11.19 -14.27
CA VAL A 96 9.21 11.05 -15.59
C VAL A 96 9.89 11.92 -16.64
N GLY A 97 10.23 13.16 -16.29
CA GLY A 97 10.89 14.12 -17.20
C GLY A 97 12.36 13.82 -17.49
N ASN A 98 13.02 12.99 -16.68
CA ASN A 98 14.47 12.75 -16.74
C ASN A 98 14.86 11.33 -17.17
N ASP A 99 13.92 10.56 -17.73
CA ASP A 99 14.12 9.18 -18.19
C ASP A 99 14.70 8.26 -17.10
N ILE A 100 14.20 8.39 -15.86
CA ILE A 100 14.52 7.43 -14.79
C ILE A 100 13.96 6.05 -15.17
N HIS A 101 14.69 4.97 -14.87
CA HIS A 101 14.27 3.60 -15.21
C HIS A 101 13.64 2.89 -14.01
N LEU A 102 14.14 3.19 -12.81
CA LEU A 102 13.74 2.58 -11.55
C LEU A 102 13.66 3.66 -10.47
N ILE A 103 12.58 3.67 -9.70
CA ILE A 103 12.40 4.54 -8.56
C ILE A 103 12.32 3.66 -7.31
N SER A 104 13.15 3.95 -6.31
CA SER A 104 13.14 3.36 -4.98
C SER A 104 12.58 4.38 -3.99
N MET A 105 11.46 4.05 -3.35
CA MET A 105 10.75 4.95 -2.44
C MET A 105 10.50 4.26 -1.11
N SER A 106 11.27 4.59 -0.08
CA SER A 106 11.15 3.98 1.25
C SER A 106 10.30 4.85 2.20
N LEU A 107 9.24 5.47 1.67
CA LEU A 107 8.32 6.35 2.37
C LEU A 107 6.90 6.14 1.85
N GLY A 108 5.91 6.55 2.63
CA GLY A 108 4.52 6.28 2.32
C GLY A 108 3.53 7.29 2.90
N ILE A 109 2.41 7.43 2.20
CA ILE A 109 1.30 8.34 2.52
C ILE A 109 0.11 7.48 2.97
N LEU A 110 -0.44 7.79 4.14
CA LEU A 110 -1.54 7.03 4.75
C LEU A 110 -2.95 7.55 4.37
N SER A 111 -3.05 8.76 3.81
CA SER A 111 -4.34 9.40 3.52
C SER A 111 -4.89 9.00 2.15
N MET A 112 -6.17 8.60 2.12
CA MET A 112 -6.91 8.28 0.88
C MET A 112 -7.32 9.51 0.07
N ILE A 113 -7.42 10.68 0.73
CA ILE A 113 -8.04 11.89 0.17
C ILE A 113 -7.21 12.47 -0.99
N ASP A 114 -5.88 12.35 -0.94
CA ASP A 114 -4.96 12.96 -1.92
C ASP A 114 -4.43 11.97 -2.97
N ILE A 115 -5.03 10.78 -3.08
CA ILE A 115 -4.51 9.70 -3.94
C ILE A 115 -4.74 9.97 -5.44
N SER A 116 -5.75 10.76 -5.82
CA SER A 116 -6.10 10.93 -7.24
C SER A 116 -4.95 11.53 -8.06
N GLU A 117 -4.29 12.57 -7.54
CA GLU A 117 -3.10 13.16 -8.18
C GLU A 117 -1.93 12.16 -8.20
N LEU A 118 -1.69 11.45 -7.09
CA LEU A 118 -0.65 10.43 -7.00
C LEU A 118 -0.88 9.30 -8.02
N ARG A 119 -2.12 8.85 -8.20
CA ARG A 119 -2.47 7.82 -9.22
C ARG A 119 -2.15 8.29 -10.62
N ASN A 120 -2.55 9.51 -10.98
CA ASN A 120 -2.29 10.03 -12.32
C ASN A 120 -0.79 10.05 -12.66
N ILE A 121 0.07 10.40 -11.68
CA ILE A 121 1.51 10.36 -11.90
C ILE A 121 2.06 8.92 -11.92
N ILE A 122 1.54 8.01 -11.10
CA ILE A 122 1.91 6.58 -11.15
C ILE A 122 1.54 5.98 -12.51
N ASP A 123 0.35 6.25 -13.04
CA ASP A 123 -0.06 5.79 -14.38
C ASP A 123 0.89 6.32 -15.46
N THR A 124 1.31 7.58 -15.35
CA THR A 124 2.29 8.18 -16.25
C THR A 124 3.66 7.49 -16.17
N ILE A 125 4.12 7.17 -14.95
CA ILE A 125 5.35 6.40 -14.69
C ILE A 125 5.28 5.04 -15.39
N ASN A 126 4.16 4.34 -15.26
CA ASN A 126 3.95 3.03 -15.88
C ASN A 126 3.93 3.10 -17.40
N LEU A 127 3.24 4.09 -17.97
CA LEU A 127 3.21 4.33 -19.43
C LEU A 127 4.60 4.61 -20.01
N LYS A 128 5.50 5.17 -19.21
CA LYS A 128 6.91 5.40 -19.57
C LYS A 128 7.81 4.18 -19.36
N GLY A 129 7.28 3.09 -18.83
CA GLY A 129 8.05 1.87 -18.50
C GLY A 129 8.98 2.04 -17.30
N ILE A 130 8.75 3.07 -16.48
CA ILE A 130 9.52 3.30 -15.24
C ILE A 130 8.97 2.37 -14.17
N ILE A 131 9.83 1.63 -13.48
CA ILE A 131 9.40 0.74 -12.39
C ILE A 131 9.50 1.48 -11.07
N LEU A 132 8.42 1.50 -10.29
CA LEU A 132 8.40 2.03 -8.92
C LEU A 132 8.36 0.88 -7.91
N VAL A 133 9.29 0.91 -6.95
CA VAL A 133 9.33 0.01 -5.79
C VAL A 133 9.13 0.85 -4.54
N ALA A 134 8.12 0.51 -3.72
CA ALA A 134 7.76 1.31 -2.56
C ALA A 134 7.47 0.48 -1.30
N SER A 135 7.74 1.04 -0.12
CA SER A 135 7.54 0.34 1.16
C SER A 135 6.09 0.42 1.65
N CYS A 136 5.59 -0.67 2.24
CA CYS A 136 4.40 -0.58 3.08
C CYS A 136 4.72 0.10 4.43
N SER A 137 3.70 0.63 5.11
CA SER A 137 3.89 1.25 6.44
C SER A 137 4.41 0.25 7.47
N ASN A 138 5.27 0.72 8.38
CA ASN A 138 5.74 -0.05 9.54
C ASN A 138 4.61 -0.39 10.53
N THR A 139 3.45 0.27 10.43
CA THR A 139 2.24 -0.09 11.18
C THR A 139 1.38 -1.14 10.47
N ASN A 140 1.82 -1.62 9.29
CA ASN A 140 1.09 -2.54 8.40
C ASN A 140 -0.28 -2.04 7.95
N LYS A 141 -0.51 -0.72 8.04
CA LYS A 141 -1.64 -0.07 7.38
C LYS A 141 -1.39 0.06 5.88
N VAL A 142 -2.44 -0.03 5.08
CA VAL A 142 -2.44 0.26 3.64
C VAL A 142 -1.84 1.64 3.43
N THR A 143 -0.88 1.72 2.51
CA THR A 143 -0.04 2.90 2.32
C THR A 143 0.27 3.10 0.85
N TYR A 144 0.25 4.36 0.43
CA TYR A 144 0.46 4.73 -0.97
C TYR A 144 1.84 5.37 -1.15
N PRO A 145 2.55 5.09 -2.27
CA PRO A 145 2.07 4.38 -3.46
C PRO A 145 2.21 2.86 -3.41
N ALA A 146 2.75 2.25 -2.34
CA ALA A 146 3.04 0.82 -2.29
C ALA A 146 1.85 -0.11 -2.56
N SER A 147 0.65 0.29 -2.13
CA SER A 147 -0.60 -0.46 -2.36
C SER A 147 -1.27 -0.14 -3.71
N LEU A 148 -0.69 0.68 -4.60
CA LEU A 148 -1.27 0.93 -5.94
C LEU A 148 -0.93 -0.19 -6.93
N ASP A 149 -1.77 -0.28 -7.96
CA ASP A 149 -1.46 -1.11 -9.13
C ASP A 149 -0.21 -0.58 -9.85
N ASN A 150 0.50 -1.52 -10.48
CA ASN A 150 1.76 -1.29 -11.20
C ASN A 150 2.95 -0.76 -10.35
N VAL A 151 2.75 -0.56 -9.05
CA VAL A 151 3.83 -0.38 -8.08
C VAL A 151 4.23 -1.76 -7.55
N LEU A 152 5.53 -2.00 -7.38
CA LEU A 152 6.02 -3.15 -6.61
C LEU A 152 6.02 -2.77 -5.13
N GLY A 153 4.93 -3.11 -4.43
CA GLY A 153 4.82 -2.93 -2.99
C GLY A 153 5.71 -3.93 -2.24
N VAL A 154 6.49 -3.46 -1.27
CA VAL A 154 7.45 -4.28 -0.52
C VAL A 154 7.25 -4.17 0.99
N ARG A 155 7.30 -5.33 1.65
CA ARG A 155 7.28 -5.52 3.09
C ARG A 155 8.52 -6.25 3.56
N TYR A 156 9.03 -5.88 4.73
CA TYR A 156 10.03 -6.66 5.45
C TYR A 156 9.37 -7.79 6.25
N ASP A 157 9.94 -8.99 6.19
CA ASP A 157 9.47 -10.14 6.97
C ASP A 157 9.85 -9.99 8.46
N SER A 158 8.96 -9.37 9.23
CA SER A 158 9.12 -9.17 10.67
C SER A 158 8.91 -10.42 11.52
N GLN A 159 8.45 -11.54 10.92
CA GLN A 159 8.27 -12.82 11.60
C GLN A 159 9.46 -13.77 11.44
N TYR A 160 10.45 -13.39 10.63
CA TYR A 160 11.64 -14.21 10.36
C TYR A 160 11.30 -15.60 9.78
N SER A 161 10.20 -15.69 9.01
CA SER A 161 9.78 -16.89 8.28
C SER A 161 10.68 -17.18 7.07
N LEU A 162 11.27 -16.13 6.49
CA LEU A 162 12.17 -16.12 5.35
C LEU A 162 13.62 -15.91 5.80
N LYS A 163 14.57 -16.45 5.04
CA LYS A 163 15.99 -16.36 5.36
C LYS A 163 16.80 -15.80 4.20
N ASN A 164 17.84 -15.03 4.53
CA ASN A 164 18.92 -14.71 3.62
C ASN A 164 18.46 -14.15 2.24
N GLY A 165 17.59 -13.13 2.24
CA GLY A 165 17.09 -12.50 1.01
C GLY A 165 16.03 -13.30 0.26
N GLU A 166 15.51 -14.38 0.88
CA GLU A 166 14.30 -15.04 0.42
C GLU A 166 13.09 -14.12 0.54
N TYR A 167 12.11 -14.32 -0.33
CA TYR A 167 10.90 -13.53 -0.43
C TYR A 167 9.71 -14.36 -0.91
N TYR A 168 8.52 -13.95 -0.50
CA TYR A 168 7.26 -14.34 -1.10
C TYR A 168 6.85 -13.32 -2.17
N PHE A 169 6.09 -13.76 -3.17
CA PHE A 169 5.49 -12.88 -4.17
C PHE A 169 4.00 -13.17 -4.28
N PHE A 170 3.18 -12.12 -4.25
CA PHE A 170 1.73 -12.16 -4.29
C PHE A 170 1.23 -11.41 -5.53
N ASN A 171 0.43 -12.06 -6.36
CA ASN A 171 -0.15 -11.41 -7.55
C ASN A 171 -1.28 -10.43 -7.20
N SER A 172 -2.09 -10.80 -6.20
CA SER A 172 -3.28 -10.06 -5.77
C SER A 172 -3.40 -10.18 -4.25
N ALA A 173 -2.52 -9.47 -3.54
CA ALA A 173 -2.60 -9.36 -2.09
C ALA A 173 -3.72 -8.38 -1.70
N PHE A 174 -4.47 -8.70 -0.65
CA PHE A 174 -5.52 -7.88 -0.06
C PHE A 174 -5.09 -6.43 0.21
N ASP A 175 -3.87 -6.23 0.72
CA ASP A 175 -3.30 -4.94 1.08
C ASP A 175 -2.52 -4.27 -0.06
N GLY A 176 -2.55 -4.87 -1.25
CA GLY A 176 -1.85 -4.40 -2.43
C GLY A 176 -0.34 -4.61 -2.43
N ILE A 177 0.24 -5.31 -1.45
CA ILE A 177 1.68 -5.51 -1.33
C ILE A 177 2.12 -6.78 -2.08
N ASP A 178 2.97 -6.59 -3.09
CA ASP A 178 3.41 -7.68 -3.97
C ASP A 178 4.47 -8.58 -3.32
N ILE A 179 5.36 -8.06 -2.49
CA ILE A 179 6.55 -8.78 -2.02
C ILE A 179 6.74 -8.63 -0.51
N THR A 180 6.87 -9.77 0.19
CA THR A 180 7.41 -9.81 1.56
C THR A 180 8.79 -10.45 1.51
N THR A 181 9.83 -9.77 2.00
CA THR A 181 11.23 -10.23 1.89
C THR A 181 11.99 -10.15 3.21
N SER A 182 12.93 -11.09 3.38
CA SER A 182 14.04 -10.94 4.33
C SER A 182 15.20 -10.17 3.67
N LEU A 183 16.20 -9.76 4.47
CA LEU A 183 17.49 -9.28 3.94
C LEU A 183 18.52 -10.40 3.93
N PRO A 184 19.54 -10.36 3.05
CA PRO A 184 20.67 -11.29 3.10
C PRO A 184 21.48 -11.10 4.40
N VAL A 185 22.09 -12.17 4.90
CA VAL A 185 22.80 -12.17 6.21
C VAL A 185 23.94 -11.16 6.26
N ASP A 186 24.53 -10.84 5.12
CA ASP A 186 25.67 -9.94 5.03
C ASP A 186 25.29 -8.47 4.76
N HIS A 187 24.01 -8.10 4.86
CA HIS A 187 23.54 -6.75 4.57
C HIS A 187 24.30 -5.67 5.37
N PRO A 188 24.45 -4.45 4.81
CA PRO A 188 25.32 -3.43 5.40
C PRO A 188 24.78 -2.82 6.70
N LEU A 189 23.55 -3.18 7.09
CA LEU A 189 22.87 -2.66 8.28
C LEU A 189 22.94 -3.62 9.48
N GLN A 190 23.73 -4.70 9.40
CA GLN A 190 23.85 -5.68 10.48
C GLN A 190 24.27 -5.05 11.83
N TYR A 191 25.03 -3.95 11.78
CA TYR A 191 25.43 -3.22 12.98
C TYR A 191 24.23 -2.57 13.72
N LEU A 192 23.16 -2.20 13.01
CA LEU A 192 21.94 -1.67 13.61
C LEU A 192 21.19 -2.75 14.40
N GLU A 193 21.17 -3.98 13.89
CA GLU A 193 20.60 -5.12 14.61
C GLU A 193 21.35 -5.38 15.92
N ASN A 194 22.69 -5.29 15.90
CA ASN A 194 23.52 -5.40 17.10
C ASN A 194 23.25 -4.29 18.14
N GLN A 195 22.67 -3.17 17.72
CA GLN A 195 22.25 -2.06 18.60
C GLN A 195 20.76 -2.17 19.01
N ASN A 196 20.10 -3.30 18.75
CA ASN A 196 18.67 -3.52 18.96
C ASN A 196 17.76 -2.57 18.17
N ILE A 197 18.24 -2.00 17.07
CA ILE A 197 17.41 -1.23 16.15
C ILE A 197 16.70 -2.22 15.22
N LYS A 198 15.37 -2.26 15.31
CA LYS A 198 14.55 -3.19 14.54
C LYS A 198 14.60 -2.83 13.05
N MET A 199 14.81 -3.83 12.19
CA MET A 199 14.66 -3.68 10.74
C MET A 199 13.22 -3.28 10.38
N THR A 200 13.09 -2.38 9.41
CA THR A 200 11.82 -1.80 8.97
C THR A 200 11.53 -2.15 7.51
N ASN A 201 10.29 -1.92 7.07
CA ASN A 201 9.89 -2.13 5.67
C ASN A 201 10.72 -1.31 4.68
N SER A 202 11.20 -0.14 5.13
CA SER A 202 12.04 0.75 4.35
C SER A 202 13.31 0.09 3.82
N PHE A 203 13.94 -0.79 4.59
CA PHE A 203 15.20 -1.43 4.18
C PHE A 203 15.00 -2.60 3.22
N ALA A 204 13.79 -3.16 3.15
CA ALA A 204 13.43 -4.21 2.21
C ALA A 204 13.30 -3.68 0.76
N VAL A 205 12.79 -2.45 0.59
CA VAL A 205 12.64 -1.78 -0.72
C VAL A 205 13.95 -1.72 -1.52
N PRO A 206 15.06 -1.14 -1.01
CA PRO A 206 16.30 -1.05 -1.78
C PRO A 206 16.89 -2.42 -2.12
N TYR A 207 16.65 -3.44 -1.30
CA TYR A 207 17.04 -4.81 -1.64
C TYR A 207 16.26 -5.34 -2.85
N ILE A 208 14.93 -5.22 -2.85
CA ILE A 208 14.12 -5.62 -4.00
C ILE A 208 14.43 -4.77 -5.25
N ALA A 209 14.58 -3.45 -5.09
CA ALA A 209 14.98 -2.56 -6.15
C ALA A 209 16.33 -2.98 -6.78
N SER A 210 17.30 -3.44 -5.98
CA SER A 210 18.58 -3.95 -6.51
C SER A 210 18.43 -5.19 -7.41
N ARG A 211 17.43 -6.04 -7.12
CA ARG A 211 17.08 -7.20 -7.95
C ARG A 211 16.36 -6.78 -9.23
N VAL A 212 15.44 -5.83 -9.13
CA VAL A 212 14.79 -5.22 -10.30
C VAL A 212 15.82 -4.58 -11.22
N CYS A 213 16.80 -3.86 -10.65
CA CYS A 213 17.91 -3.26 -11.40
C CYS A 213 18.71 -4.30 -12.21
N HIS A 214 19.01 -5.46 -11.61
CA HIS A 214 19.65 -6.58 -12.31
C HIS A 214 18.88 -7.05 -13.55
N TYR A 215 17.55 -7.14 -13.46
CA TYR A 215 16.72 -7.56 -14.59
C TYR A 215 16.57 -6.46 -15.65
N LEU A 216 16.43 -5.19 -15.22
CA LEU A 216 16.44 -4.05 -16.14
C LEU A 216 17.74 -3.98 -16.95
N MET A 217 18.89 -4.30 -16.35
CA MET A 217 20.17 -4.38 -17.09
C MET A 217 20.21 -5.49 -18.14
N GLN A 218 19.38 -6.52 -17.99
CA GLN A 218 19.20 -7.58 -18.99
C GLN A 218 18.19 -7.18 -20.07
N GLY A 219 17.63 -5.97 -20.02
CA GLY A 219 16.67 -5.45 -20.97
C GLY A 219 15.23 -5.91 -20.73
N MET A 220 14.93 -6.45 -19.53
CA MET A 220 13.60 -6.95 -19.21
C MET A 220 12.62 -5.80 -18.92
N ASP A 221 11.37 -5.95 -19.36
CA ASP A 221 10.28 -5.07 -18.96
C ASP A 221 9.63 -5.50 -17.63
N MET A 222 8.68 -4.70 -17.13
CA MET A 222 7.99 -4.98 -15.86
C MET A 222 7.25 -6.33 -15.85
N ILE A 223 6.68 -6.77 -16.98
CA ILE A 223 5.94 -8.03 -17.08
C ILE A 223 6.92 -9.21 -16.96
N GLU A 224 8.05 -9.13 -17.66
CA GLU A 224 9.12 -10.12 -17.61
C GLU A 224 9.75 -10.18 -16.21
N ILE A 225 10.00 -9.02 -15.61
CA ILE A 225 10.53 -8.90 -14.25
C ILE A 225 9.60 -9.57 -13.24
N ARG A 226 8.29 -9.28 -13.28
CA ARG A 226 7.31 -9.93 -12.40
C ARG A 226 7.34 -11.46 -12.56
N LYS A 227 7.39 -11.98 -13.79
CA LYS A 227 7.50 -13.42 -14.03
C LYS A 227 8.76 -14.02 -13.41
N GLU A 228 9.89 -13.36 -13.55
CA GLU A 228 11.17 -13.83 -13.00
C GLU A 228 11.23 -13.72 -11.46
N LEU A 229 10.53 -12.75 -10.87
CA LEU A 229 10.35 -12.64 -9.42
C LEU A 229 9.44 -13.77 -8.89
N ILE A 230 8.26 -13.98 -9.49
CA ILE A 230 7.34 -15.07 -9.12
C ILE A 230 8.05 -16.44 -9.21
N LYS A 231 8.80 -16.67 -10.28
CA LYS A 231 9.53 -17.93 -10.49
C LYS A 231 10.55 -18.23 -9.39
N ARG A 232 11.12 -17.20 -8.75
CA ARG A 232 12.15 -17.32 -7.72
C ARG A 232 11.64 -17.12 -6.30
N SER A 233 10.37 -16.76 -6.13
CA SER A 233 9.78 -16.59 -4.80
C SER A 233 9.62 -17.94 -4.11
N LYS A 234 9.60 -17.91 -2.78
CA LYS A 234 9.09 -19.03 -2.00
C LYS A 234 7.59 -19.16 -2.22
N HIS A 235 7.09 -20.38 -2.07
CA HIS A 235 5.67 -20.64 -2.12
C HIS A 235 5.06 -20.43 -0.73
N ILE A 236 3.93 -19.73 -0.73
CA ILE A 236 2.99 -19.61 0.38
C ILE A 236 1.60 -19.57 -0.25
N ASP A 237 0.66 -20.31 0.30
CA ASP A 237 -0.72 -20.27 -0.16
C ASP A 237 -1.46 -19.06 0.43
N CYS A 238 -2.67 -18.79 -0.06
CA CYS A 238 -3.42 -17.62 0.39
C CYS A 238 -3.77 -17.71 1.88
N ARG A 239 -4.19 -18.89 2.38
CA ARG A 239 -4.48 -19.06 3.82
C ARG A 239 -3.25 -18.82 4.69
N GLY A 240 -2.09 -19.36 4.30
CA GLY A 240 -0.83 -19.11 5.00
C GLY A 240 -0.45 -17.63 5.00
N TYR A 241 -0.70 -16.92 3.89
CA TYR A 241 -0.48 -15.48 3.86
C TYR A 241 -1.44 -14.71 4.77
N TYR A 242 -2.72 -15.12 4.85
CA TYR A 242 -3.65 -14.56 5.82
C TYR A 242 -3.17 -14.74 7.26
N GLU A 243 -2.71 -15.94 7.64
CA GLU A 243 -2.18 -16.18 8.99
C GLU A 243 -0.93 -15.32 9.28
N PHE A 244 -0.05 -15.15 8.28
CA PHE A 244 1.06 -14.20 8.38
C PHE A 244 0.57 -12.77 8.63
N LEU A 245 -0.39 -12.29 7.82
CA LEU A 245 -0.97 -10.94 7.93
C LEU A 245 -1.63 -10.71 9.30
N LYS A 246 -2.41 -11.68 9.79
CA LYS A 246 -3.12 -11.63 11.07
C LYS A 246 -2.21 -11.41 12.28
N GLU A 247 -0.99 -11.92 12.20
CA GLU A 247 0.02 -11.80 13.27
C GLU A 247 0.81 -10.49 13.17
N ILE A 248 0.98 -9.90 11.98
CA ILE A 248 1.71 -8.63 11.80
C ILE A 248 0.84 -7.38 11.80
N ILE A 249 -0.40 -7.50 11.33
CA ILE A 249 -1.37 -6.41 11.37
C ILE A 249 -1.81 -6.37 12.83
N PRO A 250 -1.49 -5.30 13.56
CA PRO A 250 -1.95 -5.19 14.93
C PRO A 250 -3.46 -5.37 14.90
N LYS A 251 -4.00 -6.32 15.67
CA LYS A 251 -5.38 -6.20 16.09
C LYS A 251 -5.42 -4.81 16.71
N SER A 252 -6.17 -3.87 16.11
CA SER A 252 -6.45 -2.59 16.75
C SER A 252 -6.70 -2.94 18.21
N CYS A 253 -5.98 -2.29 19.14
CA CYS A 253 -6.09 -2.53 20.58
C CYS A 253 -7.51 -3.04 20.87
N GLU A 254 -7.70 -4.09 21.67
CA GLU A 254 -9.04 -4.66 21.95
C GLU A 254 -10.10 -3.61 22.39
N THR A 255 -9.71 -2.35 22.59
CA THR A 255 -10.49 -1.12 22.72
C THR A 255 -10.96 -0.39 21.43
N LEU A 256 -10.34 -0.52 20.25
CA LEU A 256 -10.63 0.26 19.02
C LEU A 256 -11.56 -0.42 18.00
N MET A 257 -11.77 -1.75 18.07
CA MET A 257 -12.83 -2.41 17.27
C MET A 257 -14.23 -1.90 17.64
N ASN A 258 -14.37 -1.18 18.76
CA ASN A 258 -15.65 -0.65 19.23
C ASN A 258 -16.05 0.71 18.63
N ASP A 259 -15.20 1.36 17.82
CA ASP A 259 -15.44 2.75 17.38
C ASP A 259 -15.70 2.93 15.87
N ILE A 260 -15.48 1.91 15.03
CA ILE A 260 -15.76 1.99 13.58
C ILE A 260 -17.08 1.28 13.28
N PRO A 261 -18.15 2.00 12.94
CA PRO A 261 -19.42 1.39 12.56
C PRO A 261 -19.32 0.50 11.33
N ILE A 262 -19.87 -0.69 11.48
CA ILE A 262 -19.98 -1.69 10.42
C ILE A 262 -21.45 -1.81 10.04
N ILE A 263 -21.77 -1.38 8.82
CA ILE A 263 -23.15 -1.32 8.31
C ILE A 263 -23.35 -2.44 7.28
N GLY A 264 -24.22 -3.40 7.61
CA GLY A 264 -24.63 -4.46 6.70
C GLY A 264 -25.68 -3.97 5.71
N ILE A 265 -25.37 -3.95 4.42
CA ILE A 265 -26.30 -3.56 3.36
C ILE A 265 -26.86 -4.83 2.73
N VAL A 266 -28.13 -5.11 3.02
CA VAL A 266 -28.83 -6.24 2.42
C VAL A 266 -29.18 -5.85 1.00
N VAL A 267 -28.58 -6.53 0.02
CA VAL A 267 -28.91 -6.35 -1.38
C VAL A 267 -29.71 -7.55 -1.87
N ASN A 268 -30.78 -7.26 -2.60
CA ASN A 268 -31.49 -8.29 -3.35
C ASN A 268 -30.94 -8.29 -4.77
N ARG A 269 -30.19 -9.33 -5.16
CA ARG A 269 -29.58 -9.43 -6.51
C ARG A 269 -30.55 -9.29 -7.68
N LYS A 270 -31.87 -9.43 -7.46
CA LYS A 270 -32.92 -9.19 -8.47
C LYS A 270 -33.26 -7.71 -8.65
N LEU A 271 -33.03 -6.89 -7.62
CA LEU A 271 -33.17 -5.45 -7.63
C LEU A 271 -31.77 -4.90 -7.95
N LYS A 272 -31.59 -4.24 -9.10
CA LYS A 272 -30.30 -3.67 -9.50
C LYS A 272 -30.00 -2.39 -8.67
N ASP A 273 -29.93 -2.54 -7.36
CA ASP A 273 -29.78 -1.42 -6.42
C ASP A 273 -28.29 -1.05 -6.30
N SER A 274 -28.00 0.26 -6.38
CA SER A 274 -26.64 0.83 -6.27
C SER A 274 -26.41 1.58 -4.96
N ILE A 275 -27.31 1.43 -3.99
CA ILE A 275 -27.34 2.20 -2.75
C ILE A 275 -26.01 2.18 -2.01
N GLN A 276 -25.31 1.04 -2.01
CA GLN A 276 -24.00 0.88 -1.38
C GLN A 276 -22.94 1.81 -1.98
N HIS A 277 -22.99 2.07 -3.29
CA HIS A 277 -22.08 2.99 -3.96
C HIS A 277 -22.51 4.44 -3.76
N ASP A 278 -23.80 4.73 -3.92
CA ASP A 278 -24.34 6.07 -3.72
C ASP A 278 -24.06 6.55 -2.28
N LEU A 279 -24.20 5.65 -1.30
CA LEU A 279 -23.94 5.94 0.10
C LEU A 279 -22.44 6.06 0.40
N LYS A 280 -21.58 5.20 -0.18
CA LYS A 280 -20.12 5.31 -0.08
C LYS A 280 -19.63 6.67 -0.57
N GLU A 281 -20.12 7.10 -1.74
CA GLU A 281 -19.73 8.39 -2.31
C GLU A 281 -20.28 9.55 -1.46
N LEU A 282 -21.53 9.48 -0.98
CA LEU A 282 -22.06 10.52 -0.09
C LEU A 282 -21.28 10.64 1.23
N PHE A 283 -20.88 9.53 1.86
CA PHE A 283 -20.00 9.58 3.04
C PHE A 283 -18.69 10.31 2.74
N ARG A 284 -18.09 10.07 1.57
CA ARG A 284 -16.84 10.70 1.14
C ARG A 284 -17.02 12.19 0.83
N GLU A 285 -18.13 12.57 0.19
CA GLU A 285 -18.51 13.97 -0.06
C GLU A 285 -18.65 14.76 1.24
N GLU A 286 -19.16 14.12 2.30
CA GLU A 286 -19.31 14.70 3.64
C GLU A 286 -18.04 14.57 4.51
N GLY A 287 -16.93 14.07 3.94
CA GLY A 287 -15.61 14.07 4.58
C GLY A 287 -15.25 12.82 5.38
N TYR A 288 -16.08 11.76 5.37
CA TYR A 288 -15.78 10.50 6.04
C TYR A 288 -14.95 9.56 5.14
N LEU A 289 -13.98 8.85 5.73
CA LEU A 289 -13.23 7.77 5.11
C LEU A 289 -14.07 6.49 5.06
N CYS A 290 -14.98 6.42 4.09
CA CYS A 290 -15.84 5.25 3.89
C CYS A 290 -15.19 4.18 3.00
N ALA A 291 -15.15 2.95 3.53
CA ALA A 291 -14.82 1.73 2.79
C ALA A 291 -16.09 0.91 2.48
N LEU A 292 -16.02 0.15 1.38
CA LEU A 292 -17.08 -0.73 0.94
C LEU A 292 -16.49 -2.10 0.62
N LEU A 293 -17.04 -3.13 1.26
CA LEU A 293 -16.83 -4.54 0.96
C LEU A 293 -18.01 -5.06 0.14
N ASP A 294 -17.79 -5.28 -1.16
CA ASP A 294 -18.84 -5.61 -2.15
C ASP A 294 -18.60 -6.97 -2.84
N ASP A 295 -19.64 -7.55 -3.41
CA ASP A 295 -19.63 -8.81 -4.17
C ASP A 295 -19.03 -8.65 -5.59
N LYS A 296 -18.39 -7.52 -5.91
CA LYS A 296 -17.82 -7.29 -7.24
C LYS A 296 -16.60 -8.18 -7.50
N ASN A 297 -16.52 -8.69 -8.72
CA ASN A 297 -15.35 -9.39 -9.26
C ASN A 297 -14.19 -8.44 -9.62
N ASP A 298 -14.16 -7.24 -9.04
CA ASP A 298 -13.10 -6.27 -9.26
C ASP A 298 -12.15 -6.31 -8.06
N ILE A 299 -11.06 -7.07 -8.20
CA ILE A 299 -9.98 -7.18 -7.22
C ILE A 299 -8.96 -6.04 -7.42
N SER A 300 -9.39 -4.85 -7.87
CA SER A 300 -8.51 -3.69 -7.85
C SER A 300 -8.08 -3.41 -6.40
N LYS A 301 -6.83 -2.99 -6.19
CA LYS A 301 -6.22 -2.78 -4.84
C LYS A 301 -6.88 -1.66 -4.00
N ILE A 302 -8.05 -1.17 -4.40
CA ILE A 302 -8.73 0.04 -3.91
C ILE A 302 -10.16 -0.27 -3.43
N GLU A 303 -10.82 -1.28 -4.01
CA GLU A 303 -12.15 -1.72 -3.59
C GLU A 303 -12.04 -3.04 -2.84
N PHE A 304 -12.73 -3.17 -1.70
CA PHE A 304 -12.72 -4.44 -0.97
C PHE A 304 -13.73 -5.38 -1.63
N SER A 305 -13.27 -6.56 -2.04
CA SER A 305 -14.12 -7.58 -2.65
C SER A 305 -14.38 -8.74 -1.71
N ARG A 306 -15.63 -9.22 -1.67
CA ARG A 306 -16.01 -10.46 -0.99
C ARG A 306 -15.36 -11.70 -1.63
N GLU A 307 -14.86 -11.61 -2.87
CA GLU A 307 -14.11 -12.72 -3.50
C GLU A 307 -12.85 -13.10 -2.71
N TRP A 308 -12.28 -12.16 -1.97
CA TRP A 308 -11.13 -12.43 -1.11
C TRP A 308 -11.45 -13.40 0.04
N GLU A 309 -12.70 -13.48 0.51
CA GLU A 309 -13.09 -14.49 1.50
C GLU A 309 -12.82 -15.90 0.96
N ASN A 310 -13.16 -16.14 -0.31
CA ASN A 310 -12.89 -17.39 -1.00
C ASN A 310 -11.40 -17.56 -1.31
N GLN A 311 -10.73 -16.50 -1.79
CA GLN A 311 -9.30 -16.55 -2.14
C GLN A 311 -8.45 -16.94 -0.93
N TYR A 312 -8.72 -16.33 0.23
CA TYR A 312 -7.97 -16.54 1.47
C TYR A 312 -8.53 -17.70 2.31
N ASN A 313 -9.70 -18.23 1.95
CA ASN A 313 -10.45 -19.22 2.72
C ASN A 313 -10.69 -18.73 4.17
N ILE A 314 -11.30 -17.55 4.30
CA ILE A 314 -11.58 -16.87 5.56
C ILE A 314 -13.07 -16.53 5.68
N SER A 315 -13.56 -16.33 6.89
CA SER A 315 -14.94 -15.88 7.12
C SER A 315 -15.12 -14.37 6.95
N THR A 316 -16.37 -13.91 6.85
CA THR A 316 -16.69 -12.48 6.76
C THR A 316 -16.25 -11.67 7.98
N ASP A 317 -16.32 -12.24 9.18
CA ASP A 317 -15.77 -11.62 10.39
C ASP A 317 -14.24 -11.52 10.37
N GLU A 318 -13.55 -12.55 9.86
CA GLU A 318 -12.10 -12.49 9.65
C GLU A 318 -11.73 -11.42 8.61
N MET A 319 -12.51 -11.29 7.53
CA MET A 319 -12.32 -10.27 6.50
C MET A 319 -12.56 -8.85 7.01
N ILE A 320 -13.69 -8.61 7.69
CA ILE A 320 -14.01 -7.33 8.32
C ILE A 320 -12.89 -6.90 9.28
N SER A 321 -12.42 -7.82 10.10
CA SER A 321 -11.30 -7.59 11.03
C SER A 321 -10.02 -7.23 10.27
N LEU A 322 -9.72 -7.91 9.16
CA LEU A 322 -8.56 -7.58 8.33
C LEU A 322 -8.66 -6.16 7.75
N ILE A 323 -9.82 -5.77 7.22
CA ILE A 323 -10.07 -4.43 6.66
C ILE A 323 -9.88 -3.34 7.71
N ILE A 324 -10.59 -3.48 8.84
CA ILE A 324 -10.58 -2.48 9.92
C ILE A 324 -9.17 -2.27 10.48
N ASN A 325 -8.41 -3.35 10.66
CA ASN A 325 -7.10 -3.28 11.30
C ASN A 325 -6.00 -2.80 10.36
N SER A 326 -6.18 -2.94 9.04
CA SER A 326 -5.19 -2.56 8.04
C SER A 326 -5.48 -1.22 7.35
N ASN A 327 -6.64 -0.60 7.58
CA ASN A 327 -7.00 0.65 6.91
C ASN A 327 -7.27 1.78 7.91
N ILE A 328 -7.21 3.02 7.42
CA ILE A 328 -7.73 4.18 8.14
C ILE A 328 -9.10 4.48 7.51
N ILE A 329 -10.15 4.10 8.22
CA ILE A 329 -11.54 4.26 7.79
C ILE A 329 -12.38 4.71 8.98
N ASP A 330 -13.44 5.48 8.70
CA ASP A 330 -14.40 5.94 9.70
C ASP A 330 -15.65 5.05 9.72
N VAL A 331 -15.98 4.43 8.58
CA VAL A 331 -17.15 3.56 8.41
C VAL A 331 -16.85 2.46 7.40
N LEU A 332 -17.33 1.24 7.69
CA LEU A 332 -17.28 0.10 6.77
C LEU A 332 -18.69 -0.30 6.35
N LEU A 333 -18.97 -0.18 5.05
CA LEU A 333 -20.17 -0.73 4.43
C LEU A 333 -19.88 -2.15 3.96
N VAL A 334 -20.76 -3.10 4.25
CA VAL A 334 -20.59 -4.49 3.84
C VAL A 334 -21.85 -4.98 3.15
N VAL A 335 -21.71 -5.36 1.89
CA VAL A 335 -22.81 -5.97 1.13
C VAL A 335 -23.01 -7.40 1.60
N ILE A 336 -24.26 -7.74 1.95
CA ILE A 336 -24.66 -9.08 2.36
C ILE A 336 -25.92 -9.52 1.62
N THR A 337 -26.03 -10.83 1.43
CA THR A 337 -27.23 -11.46 0.87
C THR A 337 -28.36 -11.56 1.90
N VAL A 338 -29.59 -11.83 1.44
CA VAL A 338 -30.75 -12.05 2.32
C VAL A 338 -30.55 -13.27 3.24
N GLU A 339 -29.91 -14.33 2.72
CA GLU A 339 -29.61 -15.55 3.49
C GLU A 339 -28.57 -15.28 4.59
N GLU A 340 -27.58 -14.45 4.30
CA GLU A 340 -26.58 -14.00 5.26
C GLU A 340 -27.17 -13.08 6.32
N PHE A 341 -28.10 -12.21 5.95
CA PHE A 341 -28.76 -11.29 6.86
C PHE A 341 -29.44 -12.01 8.04
N GLU A 342 -30.19 -13.09 7.76
CA GLU A 342 -30.82 -13.90 8.79
C GLU A 342 -29.77 -14.49 9.77
N LYS A 343 -28.65 -14.98 9.23
CA LYS A 343 -27.54 -15.53 10.01
C LYS A 343 -26.78 -14.47 10.82
N TYR A 344 -26.55 -13.28 10.27
CA TYR A 344 -25.69 -12.25 10.85
C TYR A 344 -26.38 -11.39 11.90
N ILE A 345 -27.71 -11.25 11.84
CA ILE A 345 -28.50 -10.66 12.93
C ILE A 345 -28.26 -11.40 14.25
N GLU A 346 -28.35 -12.73 14.24
CA GLU A 346 -28.17 -13.53 15.46
C GLU A 346 -26.75 -13.41 16.02
N LYS A 347 -25.75 -13.34 15.14
CA LYS A 347 -24.34 -13.16 15.50
C LYS A 347 -23.98 -11.74 15.93
N LYS A 348 -24.87 -10.76 15.71
CA LYS A 348 -24.61 -9.32 15.93
C LYS A 348 -23.32 -8.84 15.27
N LEU A 349 -23.07 -9.30 14.04
CA LEU A 349 -21.83 -8.98 13.31
C LEU A 349 -21.75 -7.51 12.89
N PHE A 350 -22.91 -6.89 12.63
CA PHE A 350 -23.02 -5.50 12.19
C PHE A 350 -23.67 -4.64 13.27
N ASP A 351 -23.25 -3.39 13.36
CA ASP A 351 -23.83 -2.40 14.26
C ASP A 351 -25.24 -2.01 13.83
N MET A 352 -25.46 -2.03 12.51
CA MET A 352 -26.66 -1.57 11.83
C MET A 352 -26.87 -2.31 10.50
N TYR A 353 -28.12 -2.38 10.04
CA TYR A 353 -28.50 -2.95 8.75
C TYR A 353 -29.33 -1.98 7.90
N LEU A 354 -29.00 -1.91 6.61
CA LEU A 354 -29.85 -1.31 5.58
C LEU A 354 -30.58 -2.42 4.84
N VAL A 355 -31.92 -2.40 4.88
CA VAL A 355 -32.75 -3.50 4.37
C VAL A 355 -33.79 -2.97 3.38
N PRO A 356 -33.98 -3.59 2.21
CA PRO A 356 -35.08 -3.25 1.33
C PRO A 356 -36.41 -3.43 2.06
N HIS A 357 -37.31 -2.45 2.00
CA HIS A 357 -38.58 -2.46 2.73
C HIS A 357 -39.43 -3.73 2.48
N GLN A 358 -39.30 -4.33 1.30
CA GLN A 358 -39.98 -5.58 0.94
C GLN A 358 -39.51 -6.81 1.74
N LEU A 359 -38.31 -6.73 2.33
CA LEU A 359 -37.66 -7.79 3.10
C LEU A 359 -37.63 -7.47 4.61
N SER A 360 -38.13 -6.31 5.01
CA SER A 360 -38.14 -5.92 6.41
C SER A 360 -39.12 -6.77 7.20
N MET A 361 -38.59 -7.53 8.16
CA MET A 361 -39.38 -8.45 8.99
C MET A 361 -39.45 -8.04 10.46
N SER A 362 -38.80 -6.95 10.88
CA SER A 362 -38.75 -6.55 12.30
C SER A 362 -38.68 -5.04 12.53
N ASN A 363 -39.21 -4.59 13.67
CA ASN A 363 -39.08 -3.22 14.19
C ASN A 363 -37.77 -3.05 14.99
N ASP A 364 -36.68 -3.71 14.59
CA ASP A 364 -35.39 -3.57 15.28
C ASP A 364 -34.84 -2.15 15.06
N SER A 365 -34.44 -1.48 16.14
CA SER A 365 -33.87 -0.12 16.09
C SER A 365 -32.56 -0.06 15.30
N LYS A 366 -31.92 -1.21 15.02
CA LYS A 366 -30.71 -1.32 14.22
C LYS A 366 -30.99 -1.45 12.70
N ILE A 367 -32.25 -1.48 12.29
CA ILE A 367 -32.63 -1.62 10.88
C ILE A 367 -33.15 -0.29 10.34
N ILE A 368 -32.62 0.14 9.19
CA ILE A 368 -33.24 1.14 8.36
C ILE A 368 -33.76 0.50 7.08
N ASP A 369 -35.06 0.61 6.91
CA ASP A 369 -35.72 0.25 5.67
C ASP A 369 -35.48 1.31 4.59
N TYR A 370 -35.23 0.85 3.37
CA TYR A 370 -35.20 1.70 2.18
C TYR A 370 -36.12 1.18 1.07
N THR A 371 -36.67 2.10 0.28
CA THR A 371 -37.50 1.77 -0.89
C THR A 371 -36.63 1.67 -2.14
N ALA A 372 -37.13 1.08 -3.23
CA ALA A 372 -36.39 1.00 -4.49
C ALA A 372 -36.06 2.37 -5.13
N THR A 373 -36.78 3.43 -4.76
CA THR A 373 -36.51 4.83 -5.17
C THR A 373 -35.85 5.62 -4.03
N TYR A 374 -34.97 4.96 -3.27
CA TYR A 374 -34.40 5.49 -2.03
C TYR A 374 -33.82 6.90 -2.20
N ASP A 375 -34.00 7.73 -1.16
CA ASP A 375 -33.27 8.99 -1.03
C ASP A 375 -32.04 8.74 -0.16
N VAL A 376 -30.88 8.64 -0.80
CA VAL A 376 -29.60 8.36 -0.15
C VAL A 376 -29.26 9.40 0.93
N LYS A 377 -29.67 10.66 0.77
CA LYS A 377 -29.43 11.72 1.76
C LYS A 377 -30.26 11.50 3.02
N VAL A 378 -31.52 11.09 2.86
CA VAL A 378 -32.38 10.75 4.00
C VAL A 378 -31.82 9.55 4.77
N ILE A 379 -31.34 8.52 4.06
CA ILE A 379 -30.73 7.34 4.67
C ILE A 379 -29.46 7.73 5.42
N PHE A 380 -28.57 8.49 4.77
CA PHE A 380 -27.36 9.01 5.38
C PHE A 380 -27.66 9.82 6.65
N SER A 381 -28.59 10.78 6.61
CA SER A 381 -28.96 11.57 7.79
C SER A 381 -29.47 10.72 8.95
N LYS A 382 -30.19 9.62 8.67
CA LYS A 382 -30.61 8.68 9.72
C LYS A 382 -29.43 7.90 10.29
N ILE A 383 -28.47 7.49 9.45
CA ILE A 383 -27.25 6.80 9.89
C ILE A 383 -26.43 7.73 10.80
N ILE A 384 -26.14 8.96 10.35
CA ILE A 384 -25.41 9.97 11.14
C ILE A 384 -26.06 10.16 12.52
N LYS A 385 -27.39 10.30 12.56
CA LYS A 385 -28.14 10.45 13.81
C LYS A 385 -28.06 9.22 14.73
N MET A 386 -27.91 8.01 14.18
CA MET A 386 -27.81 6.79 14.99
C MET A 386 -26.44 6.61 15.63
N PHE A 387 -25.38 7.10 14.99
CA PHE A 387 -24.01 7.01 15.48
C PHE A 387 -23.53 8.28 16.20
N ASP A 388 -24.42 9.27 16.39
CA ASP A 388 -24.11 10.57 17.01
C ASP A 388 -22.91 11.30 16.36
N TRP A 389 -22.87 11.26 15.02
CA TRP A 389 -21.80 11.82 14.18
C TRP A 389 -22.04 13.26 13.72
#